data_AF-A0AAD9QU08-F1
#
_entry.id   AF-A0AAD9QU08-F1
#
_cell.length_a   1.000
_cell.length_b   1.000
_cell.length_c   1.000
_cell.angle_alpha   90.00
_cell.angle_beta   90.00
_cell.angle_gamma   90.00
#
_symmetry.space_group_name_H-M   'P 1'
#
loop_
_entity.id
_entity.type
_entity.pdbx_description
1 polymer ?
#
loop_
_entity_poly.entity_id
_entity_poly.type
_entity_poly.pdbx_seq_one_letter_code
_entity_poly.pdbx_strand_id
1 'polypeptide(L)'
;MATSSGQYAQIINAVKLPAKTSIITLVLYGLKVFLQQIVFCCPSDHNVLYASMFICAPAVILFCISMLVSESFWTLMTGCCRLKTRTRRLVWWKSKNSVFLSLLPPYLWLIFAFIEGDFYACMTLGPIRIAKLKAPNSTALMAIEEQYISAKSVSAIISWTMSIFLAVGVTLGVTLTRLLALVDPRLKGEIEFDEIEAQEAVNLWNAKLSFLAKAQASKVIEQIEKISQGSNVTEQVRRGETYLRKMYPRLGGVVSGHFRYHTWIPQGFEETGGEEDDTNHATAPTSQLLINSKKVRDYGIRHTTSL
;
A
#
# COMPACT_ATOMS: atom_id res chain seq x y z
N MET A 1 26.74 -4.43 -36.78
CA MET A 1 26.31 -4.89 -35.45
C MET A 1 27.30 -4.35 -34.42
N ALA A 2 26.83 -3.90 -33.25
CA ALA A 2 27.59 -3.30 -32.14
C ALA A 2 27.79 -1.76 -32.14
N THR A 3 26.72 -0.96 -32.12
CA THR A 3 26.79 0.46 -31.66
C THR A 3 25.53 0.98 -30.93
N SER A 4 24.50 0.16 -30.67
CA SER A 4 23.25 0.65 -30.07
C SER A 4 23.19 0.53 -28.53
N SER A 5 23.93 -0.39 -27.91
CA SER A 5 23.85 -0.63 -26.46
C SER A 5 24.53 0.43 -25.58
N GLY A 6 25.50 1.17 -26.10
CA GLY A 6 26.27 2.17 -25.34
C GLY A 6 25.56 3.51 -25.12
N GLN A 7 24.66 3.91 -26.03
CA GLN A 7 23.94 5.19 -25.93
C GLN A 7 22.85 5.16 -24.85
N TYR A 8 22.17 4.03 -24.66
CA TYR A 8 21.12 3.92 -23.63
C TYR A 8 21.68 3.98 -22.20
N ALA A 9 22.88 3.46 -21.96
CA ALA A 9 23.52 3.49 -20.64
C ALA A 9 23.92 4.91 -20.20
N GLN A 10 24.31 5.78 -21.14
CA GLN A 10 24.61 7.19 -20.82
C GLN A 10 23.34 8.01 -20.57
N ILE A 11 22.24 7.71 -21.27
CA ILE A 11 20.95 8.38 -21.04
C ILE A 11 20.40 8.03 -19.65
N ILE A 12 20.53 6.78 -19.21
CA ILE A 12 20.08 6.34 -17.88
C ILE A 12 20.83 7.05 -16.74
N ASN A 13 22.13 7.33 -16.91
CA ASN A 13 22.94 8.03 -15.91
C ASN A 13 22.77 9.56 -15.92
N ALA A 14 22.27 10.13 -17.02
CA ALA A 14 22.08 11.58 -17.16
C ALA A 14 20.71 12.06 -16.69
N VAL A 15 19.72 11.18 -16.58
CA VAL A 15 18.41 11.56 -16.03
C VAL A 15 18.43 11.27 -14.54
N LYS A 16 18.46 12.34 -13.73
CA LYS A 16 18.15 12.33 -12.31
C LYS A 16 16.65 12.01 -12.15
N LEU A 17 16.27 10.78 -12.52
CA LEU A 17 14.90 10.28 -12.43
C LEU A 17 14.53 10.30 -10.94
N PRO A 18 13.38 10.88 -10.56
CA PRO A 18 12.92 10.83 -9.18
C PRO A 18 12.88 9.35 -8.78
N ALA A 19 13.53 8.95 -7.68
CA ALA A 19 13.78 7.55 -7.30
C ALA A 19 12.54 6.63 -7.43
N LYS A 20 11.33 7.20 -7.28
CA LYS A 20 10.04 6.56 -7.48
C LYS A 20 9.83 5.96 -8.89
N THR A 21 10.30 6.61 -9.96
CA THR A 21 10.13 6.10 -11.35
C THR A 21 11.10 4.98 -11.68
N SER A 22 12.30 4.99 -11.08
CA SER A 22 13.28 3.90 -11.19
C SER A 22 12.74 2.60 -10.59
N ILE A 23 12.15 2.67 -9.39
CA ILE A 23 11.55 1.51 -8.72
C ILE A 23 10.40 0.91 -9.54
N ILE A 24 9.52 1.76 -10.08
CA ILE A 24 8.39 1.30 -10.92
C ILE A 24 8.92 0.58 -12.17
N THR A 25 9.95 1.13 -12.81
CA THR A 25 10.55 0.53 -14.02
C THR A 25 11.22 -0.81 -13.68
N LEU A 26 11.93 -0.89 -12.56
CA LEU A 26 12.57 -2.12 -12.08
C LEU A 26 11.54 -3.20 -11.75
N VAL A 27 10.44 -2.84 -11.08
CA VAL A 27 9.35 -3.76 -10.73
C VAL A 27 8.64 -4.27 -11.99
N LEU A 28 8.35 -3.38 -12.95
CA LEU A 28 7.73 -3.76 -14.22
C LEU A 28 8.66 -4.67 -15.03
N TYR A 29 9.95 -4.37 -15.07
CA TYR A 29 10.94 -5.22 -15.74
C TYR A 29 11.13 -6.56 -15.03
N GLY A 30 11.15 -6.59 -13.70
CA GLY A 30 11.22 -7.81 -12.90
C GLY A 30 10.00 -8.71 -13.12
N LEU A 31 8.80 -8.12 -13.12
CA LEU A 31 7.55 -8.84 -13.43
C LEU A 31 7.55 -9.38 -14.86
N LYS A 32 8.06 -8.60 -15.82
CA LYS A 32 8.25 -9.02 -17.21
C LYS A 32 9.16 -10.23 -17.32
N VAL A 33 10.38 -10.14 -16.77
CA VAL A 33 11.36 -11.23 -16.82
C VAL A 33 10.81 -12.48 -16.14
N PHE A 34 10.13 -12.33 -15.01
CA PHE A 34 9.48 -13.42 -14.29
C PHE A 34 8.40 -14.11 -15.13
N LEU A 35 7.49 -13.36 -15.76
CA LEU A 35 6.40 -13.92 -16.54
C LEU A 35 6.86 -14.53 -17.87
N GLN A 36 7.85 -13.93 -18.54
CA GLN A 36 8.42 -14.46 -19.78
C GLN A 36 9.29 -15.69 -19.55
N GLN A 37 10.16 -15.69 -18.53
CA GLN A 37 11.14 -16.77 -18.34
C GLN A 37 10.54 -18.01 -17.67
N ILE A 38 9.46 -17.87 -16.88
CA ILE A 38 9.05 -18.96 -15.98
C ILE A 38 7.79 -19.70 -16.47
N VAL A 39 6.89 -19.09 -17.26
CA VAL A 39 5.54 -19.67 -17.40
C VAL A 39 4.95 -19.70 -18.82
N PHE A 40 5.31 -18.79 -19.74
CA PHE A 40 4.56 -18.70 -20.99
C PHE A 40 4.96 -19.77 -22.02
N CYS A 41 4.15 -20.83 -22.10
CA CYS A 41 4.17 -21.82 -23.17
C CYS A 41 2.80 -21.85 -23.83
N CYS A 42 2.69 -21.32 -25.06
CA CYS A 42 1.44 -21.30 -25.81
C CYS A 42 0.96 -22.74 -26.10
N PRO A 43 -0.18 -23.19 -25.55
CA PRO A 43 -0.70 -24.52 -25.81
C PRO A 43 -1.33 -24.61 -27.20
N SER A 44 -1.39 -25.81 -27.77
CA SER A 44 -2.07 -26.05 -29.06
C SER A 44 -3.59 -25.96 -28.94
N ASP A 45 -4.12 -26.46 -27.82
CA ASP A 45 -5.55 -26.47 -27.52
C ASP A 45 -5.86 -25.39 -26.48
N HIS A 46 -7.00 -24.71 -26.63
CA HIS A 46 -7.45 -23.62 -25.75
C HIS A 46 -6.49 -22.41 -25.64
N ASN A 47 -5.71 -22.17 -26.70
CA ASN A 47 -4.81 -21.03 -26.83
C ASN A 47 -5.44 -19.66 -26.48
N VAL A 48 -6.70 -19.43 -26.88
CA VAL A 48 -7.43 -18.18 -26.58
C VAL A 48 -7.62 -17.96 -25.07
N LEU A 49 -8.09 -18.99 -24.36
CA LEU A 49 -8.38 -18.90 -22.92
C LEU A 49 -7.08 -18.77 -22.12
N TYR A 50 -6.06 -19.55 -22.48
CA TYR A 50 -4.76 -19.49 -21.84
C TYR A 50 -4.12 -18.11 -22.01
N ALA A 51 -3.99 -17.62 -23.24
CA ALA A 51 -3.37 -16.33 -23.51
C ALA A 51 -4.13 -15.16 -22.88
N SER A 52 -5.47 -15.18 -22.90
CA SER A 52 -6.29 -14.14 -22.25
C SER A 52 -6.13 -14.14 -20.72
N MET A 53 -5.98 -15.31 -20.07
CA MET A 53 -5.65 -15.37 -18.64
C MET A 53 -4.29 -14.73 -18.33
N PHE A 54 -3.27 -14.96 -19.17
CA PHE A 54 -1.95 -14.35 -18.96
C PHE A 54 -1.93 -12.83 -19.16
N ILE A 55 -2.86 -12.29 -19.98
CA ILE A 55 -3.05 -10.84 -20.12
C ILE A 55 -3.83 -10.29 -18.91
N CYS A 56 -4.97 -10.91 -18.57
CA CYS A 56 -5.91 -10.38 -17.59
C CYS A 56 -5.54 -10.65 -16.14
N ALA A 57 -5.00 -11.84 -15.81
CA ALA A 57 -4.74 -12.22 -14.42
C ALA A 57 -3.70 -11.31 -13.74
N PRO A 58 -2.55 -10.98 -14.36
CA PRO A 58 -1.61 -10.04 -13.74
C PRO A 58 -2.20 -8.63 -13.61
N ALA A 59 -3.05 -8.20 -14.55
CA ALA A 59 -3.79 -6.93 -14.42
C ALA A 59 -4.69 -6.94 -13.17
N VAL A 60 -5.47 -8.00 -12.97
CA VAL A 60 -6.36 -8.12 -11.79
C VAL A 60 -5.56 -8.17 -10.50
N ILE A 61 -4.46 -8.93 -10.46
CA ILE A 61 -3.59 -9.00 -9.27
C ILE A 61 -2.99 -7.63 -8.95
N LEU A 62 -2.45 -6.94 -9.95
CA LEU A 62 -1.90 -5.59 -9.78
C LEU A 62 -2.96 -4.61 -9.33
N PHE A 63 -4.18 -4.70 -9.84
CA PHE A 63 -5.31 -3.88 -9.40
C PHE A 63 -5.64 -4.14 -7.93
N CYS A 64 -5.75 -5.40 -7.52
CA CYS A 64 -6.01 -5.77 -6.12
C CYS A 64 -4.92 -5.25 -5.18
N ILE A 65 -3.64 -5.45 -5.52
CA ILE A 65 -2.51 -4.94 -4.72
C ILE A 65 -2.55 -3.41 -4.65
N SER A 66 -2.83 -2.74 -5.77
CA SER A 66 -2.90 -1.27 -5.83
C SER A 66 -4.05 -0.69 -5.00
N MET A 67 -5.15 -1.44 -4.85
CA MET A 67 -6.25 -1.08 -3.94
C MET A 67 -5.85 -1.32 -2.48
N LEU A 68 -5.19 -2.45 -2.17
CA LEU A 68 -4.74 -2.78 -0.81
C LEU A 68 -3.68 -1.81 -0.26
N VAL A 69 -2.80 -1.30 -1.11
CA VAL A 69 -1.77 -0.31 -0.70
C VAL A 69 -2.38 1.09 -0.55
N SER A 70 -3.51 1.37 -1.17
CA SER A 70 -4.12 2.70 -1.13
C SER A 70 -4.77 2.99 0.23
N GLU A 71 -4.21 3.95 0.98
CA GLU A 71 -4.83 4.48 2.19
C GLU A 71 -6.23 5.05 1.92
N SER A 72 -6.48 5.55 0.70
CA SER A 72 -7.80 6.04 0.30
C SER A 72 -8.84 4.92 0.24
N PHE A 73 -8.45 3.70 -0.16
CA PHE A 73 -9.34 2.54 -0.14
C PHE A 73 -9.73 2.18 1.30
N TRP A 74 -8.76 2.13 2.22
CA TRP A 74 -9.02 1.82 3.62
C TRP A 74 -9.82 2.89 4.35
N THR A 75 -9.58 4.16 4.06
CA THR A 75 -10.38 5.27 4.62
C THR A 75 -11.82 5.27 4.09
N LEU A 76 -12.05 4.85 2.83
CA LEU A 76 -13.38 4.61 2.30
C LEU A 76 -14.06 3.41 2.97
N MET A 77 -13.37 2.28 3.11
CA MET A 77 -13.91 1.07 3.72
C MET A 77 -14.28 1.28 5.20
N THR A 78 -13.39 1.91 5.97
CA THR A 78 -13.64 2.23 7.39
C THR A 78 -14.63 3.39 7.57
N GLY A 79 -14.65 4.34 6.63
CA GLY A 79 -15.53 5.51 6.67
C GLY A 79 -16.96 5.25 6.16
N CYS A 80 -17.18 4.23 5.33
CA CYS A 80 -18.50 3.94 4.73
C CYS A 80 -19.59 3.67 5.79
N CYS A 81 -19.21 3.10 6.93
CA CYS A 81 -20.15 2.78 8.02
C CYS A 81 -20.23 3.87 9.11
N ARG A 82 -19.34 4.87 9.11
CA ARG A 82 -19.24 5.86 10.21
C ARG A 82 -19.47 7.32 9.79
N LEU A 83 -19.44 7.65 8.50
CA LEU A 83 -19.60 9.03 8.01
C LEU A 83 -21.05 9.35 7.57
N LYS A 84 -21.51 10.56 7.92
CA LYS A 84 -22.75 11.15 7.38
C LYS A 84 -22.67 11.29 5.85
N THR A 85 -23.83 11.18 5.18
CA THR A 85 -24.02 11.17 3.71
C THR A 85 -23.35 12.34 2.98
N ARG A 86 -23.33 13.54 3.55
CA ARG A 86 -22.70 14.73 2.93
C ARG A 86 -21.17 14.65 2.93
N THR A 87 -20.57 14.15 4.00
CA THR A 87 -19.12 13.96 4.14
C THR A 87 -18.63 12.82 3.25
N ARG A 88 -19.47 11.77 3.06
CA ARG A 88 -19.19 10.65 2.15
C ARG A 88 -18.95 11.11 0.71
N ARG A 89 -19.72 12.08 0.20
CA ARG A 89 -19.59 12.60 -1.18
C ARG A 89 -18.26 13.35 -1.40
N LEU A 90 -17.82 14.10 -0.40
CA LEU A 90 -16.55 14.85 -0.46
C LEU A 90 -15.34 13.91 -0.43
N VAL A 91 -15.38 12.89 0.44
CA VAL A 91 -14.37 11.83 0.50
C VAL A 91 -14.31 11.06 -0.81
N TRP A 92 -15.47 10.77 -1.43
CA TRP A 92 -15.52 10.10 -2.73
C TRP A 92 -14.88 10.93 -3.85
N TRP A 93 -15.08 12.25 -3.84
CA TRP A 93 -14.44 13.17 -4.79
C TRP A 93 -12.92 13.24 -4.62
N LYS A 94 -12.43 13.39 -3.38
CA LYS A 94 -10.98 13.34 -3.08
C LYS A 94 -10.38 11.98 -3.41
N SER A 95 -11.11 10.89 -3.15
CA SER A 95 -10.65 9.53 -3.42
C SER A 95 -10.66 9.18 -4.91
N LYS A 96 -11.37 9.92 -5.78
CA LYS A 96 -11.40 9.64 -7.23
C LYS A 96 -9.99 9.67 -7.82
N ASN A 97 -9.16 10.63 -7.40
CA ASN A 97 -7.77 10.73 -7.85
C ASN A 97 -6.93 9.52 -7.40
N SER A 98 -7.18 9.01 -6.19
CA SER A 98 -6.50 7.81 -5.70
C SER A 98 -6.93 6.55 -6.46
N VAL A 99 -8.22 6.42 -6.79
CA VAL A 99 -8.72 5.31 -7.61
C VAL A 99 -8.08 5.33 -9.00
N PHE A 100 -7.99 6.49 -9.66
CA PHE A 100 -7.28 6.62 -10.93
C PHE A 100 -5.80 6.20 -10.81
N LEU A 101 -5.15 6.55 -9.70
CA LEU A 101 -3.76 6.16 -9.44
C LEU A 101 -3.62 4.64 -9.26
N SER A 102 -4.59 3.98 -8.61
CA SER A 102 -4.63 2.51 -8.48
C SER A 102 -4.96 1.78 -9.79
N LEU A 103 -5.54 2.45 -10.79
CA LEU A 103 -5.75 1.90 -12.14
C LEU A 103 -4.52 2.01 -13.05
N LEU A 104 -3.51 2.81 -12.69
CA LEU A 104 -2.31 2.94 -13.51
C LEU A 104 -1.52 1.62 -13.63
N PRO A 105 -1.22 0.89 -12.54
CA PRO A 105 -0.48 -0.37 -12.64
C PRO A 105 -1.11 -1.43 -13.56
N PRO A 106 -2.42 -1.77 -13.47
CA PRO A 106 -3.02 -2.73 -14.39
C PRO A 106 -3.06 -2.22 -15.83
N TYR A 107 -3.26 -0.92 -16.03
CA TYR A 107 -3.27 -0.34 -17.38
C TYR A 107 -1.88 -0.38 -18.04
N LEU A 108 -0.82 -0.06 -17.27
CA LEU A 108 0.55 -0.17 -17.74
C LEU A 108 0.88 -1.62 -18.11
N TRP A 109 0.48 -2.59 -17.28
CA TRP A 109 0.65 -4.01 -17.61
C TRP A 109 0.03 -4.39 -18.97
N LEU A 110 -1.19 -3.93 -19.24
CA LEU A 110 -1.84 -4.19 -20.53
C LEU A 110 -1.02 -3.63 -21.69
N ILE A 111 -0.56 -2.37 -21.60
CA ILE A 111 0.34 -1.79 -22.61
C ILE A 111 1.54 -2.71 -22.84
N PHE A 112 2.24 -3.10 -21.76
CA PHE A 112 3.42 -3.96 -21.88
C PHE A 112 3.11 -5.31 -22.54
N ALA A 113 2.01 -5.96 -22.17
CA ALA A 113 1.59 -7.23 -22.76
C ALA A 113 1.31 -7.10 -24.28
N PHE A 114 0.75 -5.98 -24.72
CA PHE A 114 0.50 -5.70 -26.14
C PHE A 114 1.75 -5.25 -26.92
N ILE A 115 2.72 -4.57 -26.28
CA ILE A 115 4.02 -4.24 -26.88
C ILE A 115 4.77 -5.51 -27.29
N GLU A 116 4.78 -6.49 -26.40
CA GLU A 116 5.47 -7.76 -26.64
C GLU A 116 4.80 -8.57 -27.76
N GLY A 117 3.46 -8.57 -27.77
CA GLY A 117 2.66 -9.14 -28.84
C GLY A 117 2.62 -10.68 -28.87
N ASP A 118 3.46 -11.37 -28.09
CA ASP A 118 3.48 -12.83 -28.03
C ASP A 118 2.19 -13.41 -27.39
N PHE A 119 1.65 -12.74 -26.37
CA PHE A 119 0.35 -13.11 -25.80
C PHE A 119 -0.78 -12.94 -26.82
N TYR A 120 -0.79 -11.83 -27.56
CA TYR A 120 -1.80 -11.54 -28.58
C TYR A 120 -1.70 -12.49 -29.78
N ALA A 121 -0.48 -12.79 -30.23
CA ALA A 121 -0.23 -13.70 -31.33
C ALA A 121 -0.58 -15.15 -30.96
N CYS A 122 -0.30 -15.59 -29.72
CA CYS A 122 -0.77 -16.89 -29.21
C CYS A 122 -2.30 -16.96 -29.14
N MET A 123 -2.96 -15.89 -28.69
CA MET A 123 -4.43 -15.83 -28.61
C MET A 123 -5.09 -15.95 -29.99
N THR A 124 -4.48 -15.41 -31.05
CA THR A 124 -5.08 -15.33 -32.39
C THR A 124 -4.67 -16.49 -33.31
N LEU A 125 -3.39 -16.88 -33.28
CA LEU A 125 -2.80 -17.84 -34.20
C LEU A 125 -2.34 -19.14 -33.51
N GLY A 126 -2.22 -19.14 -32.18
CA GLY A 126 -1.68 -20.29 -31.43
C GLY A 126 -0.16 -20.44 -31.52
N PRO A 127 0.38 -21.62 -31.24
CA PRO A 127 1.83 -21.83 -31.12
C PRO A 127 2.54 -21.87 -32.48
N ILE A 128 3.38 -20.87 -32.74
CA ILE A 128 4.17 -20.75 -33.99
C ILE A 128 5.04 -21.98 -34.28
N ARG A 129 5.56 -22.66 -33.24
CA ARG A 129 6.41 -23.85 -33.42
C ARG A 129 5.65 -25.01 -34.07
N ILE A 130 4.42 -25.26 -33.63
CA ILE A 130 3.58 -26.33 -34.18
C ILE A 130 3.15 -25.98 -35.60
N ALA A 131 2.80 -24.71 -35.84
CA ALA A 131 2.46 -24.22 -37.18
C ALA A 131 3.64 -24.39 -38.16
N LYS A 132 4.87 -24.05 -37.76
CA LYS A 132 6.08 -24.24 -38.58
C LYS A 132 6.39 -25.72 -38.84
N LEU A 133 6.19 -26.61 -37.86
CA LEU A 133 6.42 -28.05 -38.02
C LEU A 133 5.39 -28.72 -38.95
N LYS A 134 4.17 -28.21 -39.01
CA LYS A 134 3.10 -28.75 -39.88
C LYS A 134 3.13 -28.18 -41.30
N ALA A 135 4.04 -27.24 -41.59
CA ALA A 135 4.13 -26.60 -42.90
C ALA A 135 4.65 -27.61 -43.95
N PRO A 136 3.91 -27.84 -45.05
CA PRO A 136 4.31 -28.84 -46.05
C PRO A 136 5.48 -28.38 -46.94
N ASN A 137 5.58 -27.07 -47.19
CA ASN A 137 6.55 -26.46 -48.11
C ASN A 137 7.12 -25.15 -47.54
N SER A 138 8.26 -24.69 -48.09
CA SER A 138 8.90 -23.43 -47.72
C SER A 138 8.01 -22.20 -47.93
N THR A 139 7.14 -22.21 -48.95
CA THR A 139 6.18 -21.12 -49.21
C THR A 139 5.12 -21.01 -48.12
N ALA A 140 4.63 -22.13 -47.60
CA ALA A 140 3.67 -22.16 -46.49
C ALA A 140 4.31 -21.68 -45.18
N LEU A 141 5.60 -21.98 -44.97
CA LEU A 141 6.35 -21.49 -43.81
C LEU A 141 6.45 -19.96 -43.83
N MET A 142 6.78 -19.37 -44.99
CA MET A 142 6.87 -17.91 -45.14
C MET A 142 5.51 -17.23 -44.89
N ALA A 143 4.41 -17.82 -45.36
CA ALA A 143 3.06 -17.29 -45.12
C ALA A 143 2.67 -17.32 -43.62
N ILE A 144 3.05 -18.36 -42.88
CA ILE A 144 2.81 -18.43 -41.43
C ILE A 144 3.63 -17.36 -40.68
N GLU A 145 4.87 -17.14 -41.09
CA GLU A 145 5.73 -16.12 -40.49
C GLU A 145 5.20 -14.71 -40.76
N GLU A 146 4.72 -14.45 -41.97
CA GLU A 146 4.06 -13.19 -42.33
C GLU A 146 2.80 -12.94 -41.49
N GLN A 147 1.95 -13.96 -41.29
CA GLN A 147 0.78 -13.85 -40.43
C GLN A 147 1.15 -13.52 -38.98
N TYR A 148 2.22 -14.12 -38.46
CA TYR A 148 2.69 -13.85 -37.09
C TYR A 148 3.29 -12.44 -36.95
N ILE A 149 4.03 -11.98 -37.96
CA ILE A 149 4.55 -10.61 -38.03
C ILE A 149 3.40 -9.61 -38.09
N SER A 150 2.36 -9.90 -38.87
CA SER A 150 1.14 -9.09 -38.96
C SER A 150 0.37 -9.04 -37.63
N ALA A 151 0.20 -10.18 -36.95
CA ALA A 151 -0.42 -10.21 -35.63
C ALA A 151 0.36 -9.37 -34.59
N LYS A 152 1.70 -9.41 -34.64
CA LYS A 152 2.56 -8.58 -33.78
C LYS A 152 2.50 -7.10 -34.12
N SER A 153 2.40 -6.73 -35.39
CA SER A 153 2.26 -5.32 -35.77
C SER A 153 0.92 -4.75 -35.31
N VAL A 154 -0.17 -5.54 -35.39
CA VAL A 154 -1.48 -5.17 -34.84
C VAL A 154 -1.43 -4.99 -33.32
N SER A 155 -0.78 -5.90 -32.58
CA SER A 155 -0.65 -5.75 -31.13
C SER A 155 0.15 -4.49 -30.75
N ALA A 156 1.20 -4.17 -31.50
CA ALA A 156 1.97 -2.95 -31.30
C ALA A 156 1.12 -1.70 -31.55
N ILE A 157 0.27 -1.68 -32.59
CA ILE A 157 -0.67 -0.58 -32.84
C ILE A 157 -1.64 -0.41 -31.66
N ILE A 158 -2.21 -1.50 -31.14
CA ILE A 158 -3.10 -1.46 -29.96
C ILE A 158 -2.36 -0.90 -28.74
N SER A 159 -1.10 -1.29 -28.53
CA SER A 159 -0.29 -0.75 -27.45
C SER A 159 -0.03 0.76 -27.60
N TRP A 160 0.38 1.22 -28.78
CA TRP A 160 0.68 2.63 -29.02
C TRP A 160 -0.57 3.50 -28.90
N THR A 161 -1.71 3.02 -29.37
CA THR A 161 -3.00 3.71 -29.20
C THR A 161 -3.39 3.83 -27.72
N MET A 162 -3.23 2.77 -26.93
CA MET A 162 -3.42 2.84 -25.47
C MET A 162 -2.43 3.82 -24.80
N SER A 163 -1.16 3.77 -25.17
CA SER A 163 -0.13 4.67 -24.63
C SER A 163 -0.44 6.15 -24.89
N ILE A 164 -0.86 6.48 -26.12
CA ILE A 164 -1.28 7.82 -26.49
C ILE A 164 -2.53 8.23 -25.70
N PHE A 165 -3.53 7.35 -25.60
CA PHE A 165 -4.75 7.62 -24.84
C PHE A 165 -4.45 7.92 -23.37
N LEU A 166 -3.56 7.15 -22.75
CA LEU A 166 -3.12 7.39 -21.37
C LEU A 166 -2.38 8.73 -21.24
N ALA A 167 -1.44 9.01 -22.14
CA ALA A 167 -0.68 10.25 -22.11
C ALA A 167 -1.60 11.48 -22.25
N VAL A 168 -2.55 11.43 -23.19
CA VAL A 168 -3.56 12.47 -23.38
C VAL A 168 -4.47 12.56 -22.16
N GLY A 169 -4.97 11.44 -21.63
CA GLY A 169 -5.84 11.40 -20.46
C GLY A 169 -5.19 11.97 -19.20
N VAL A 170 -3.92 11.64 -18.94
CA VAL A 170 -3.14 12.21 -17.83
C VAL A 170 -2.92 13.70 -18.05
N THR A 171 -2.55 14.10 -19.27
CA THR A 171 -2.33 15.52 -19.60
C THR A 171 -3.61 16.32 -19.41
N LEU A 172 -4.74 15.85 -19.94
CA LEU A 172 -6.06 16.46 -19.74
C LEU A 172 -6.47 16.47 -18.26
N GLY A 173 -6.22 15.38 -17.53
CA GLY A 173 -6.52 15.31 -16.10
C GLY A 173 -5.73 16.35 -15.30
N VAL A 174 -4.43 16.46 -15.57
CA VAL A 174 -3.56 17.45 -14.92
C VAL A 174 -3.94 18.87 -15.33
N THR A 175 -4.16 19.14 -16.62
CA THR A 175 -4.54 20.48 -17.09
C THR A 175 -5.89 20.90 -16.56
N LEU A 176 -6.90 20.02 -16.56
CA LEU A 176 -8.21 20.29 -15.95
C LEU A 176 -8.09 20.52 -14.45
N THR A 177 -7.28 19.73 -13.75
CA THR A 177 -7.05 19.95 -12.31
C THR A 177 -6.38 21.30 -12.07
N ARG A 178 -5.44 21.71 -12.93
CA ARG A 178 -4.77 23.02 -12.87
C ARG A 178 -5.70 24.19 -13.24
N LEU A 179 -6.57 24.02 -14.23
CA LEU A 179 -7.55 25.01 -14.68
C LEU A 179 -8.69 25.20 -13.67
N LEU A 180 -9.12 24.12 -13.03
CA LEU A 180 -10.17 24.14 -12.00
C LEU A 180 -9.63 24.55 -10.63
N ALA A 181 -8.33 24.37 -10.37
CA ALA A 181 -7.66 24.96 -9.23
C ALA A 181 -7.45 26.46 -9.50
N LEU A 182 -8.47 27.27 -9.17
CA LEU A 182 -8.45 28.75 -9.21
C LEU A 182 -7.36 29.41 -8.34
N VAL A 183 -6.46 28.64 -7.74
CA VAL A 183 -5.44 29.10 -6.79
C VAL A 183 -4.06 28.78 -7.35
N ASP A 184 -3.20 29.80 -7.39
CA ASP A 184 -1.80 29.74 -7.84
C ASP A 184 -1.05 28.56 -7.18
N PRO A 185 -0.34 27.70 -7.94
CA PRO A 185 0.36 26.52 -7.42
C PRO A 185 1.42 26.82 -6.35
N ARG A 186 1.78 28.10 -6.14
CA ARG A 186 2.69 28.51 -5.08
C ARG A 186 2.02 28.78 -3.73
N LEU A 187 0.71 29.01 -3.70
CA LEU A 187 -0.06 29.12 -2.45
C LEU A 187 -0.79 27.81 -2.18
N LYS A 188 -0.27 27.01 -1.25
CA LYS A 188 -1.01 25.91 -0.65
C LYS A 188 -2.23 26.49 0.07
N GLY A 189 -3.43 26.08 -0.33
CA GLY A 189 -4.66 26.58 0.26
C GLY A 189 -4.81 26.16 1.72
N GLU A 190 -5.71 26.82 2.45
CA GLU A 190 -6.02 26.56 3.88
C GLU A 190 -6.26 25.06 4.16
N ILE A 191 -6.98 24.38 3.27
CA ILE A 191 -7.28 22.94 3.39
C ILE A 191 -6.00 22.08 3.29
N GLU A 192 -5.03 22.46 2.46
CA GLU A 192 -3.77 21.71 2.31
C GLU A 192 -2.84 21.97 3.49
N PHE A 193 -2.88 23.19 4.06
CA PHE A 193 -2.19 23.50 5.30
C PHE A 193 -2.74 22.66 6.47
N ASP A 194 -4.06 22.62 6.65
CA ASP A 194 -4.69 21.82 7.71
C ASP A 194 -4.35 20.33 7.60
N GLU A 195 -4.26 19.80 6.36
CA GLU A 195 -3.88 18.40 6.11
C GLU A 195 -2.42 18.13 6.51
N ILE A 196 -1.51 19.08 6.25
CA ILE A 196 -0.10 18.99 6.65
C ILE A 196 0.05 19.14 8.17
N GLU A 197 -0.62 20.11 8.78
CA GLU A 197 -0.60 20.33 10.23
C GLU A 197 -1.11 19.09 10.98
N ALA A 198 -2.24 18.54 10.55
CA ALA A 198 -2.80 17.34 11.16
C ALA A 198 -1.85 16.13 11.05
N GLN A 199 -1.21 15.95 9.89
CA GLN A 199 -0.25 14.86 9.70
C GLN A 199 0.96 15.02 10.61
N GLU A 200 1.49 16.23 10.73
CA GLU A 200 2.66 16.50 11.56
C GLU A 200 2.34 16.39 13.06
N ALA A 201 1.16 16.84 13.49
CA ALA A 201 0.69 16.67 14.86
C ALA A 201 0.61 15.19 15.26
N VAL A 202 0.11 14.32 14.37
CA VAL A 202 0.07 12.87 14.60
C VAL A 202 1.48 12.28 14.65
N ASN A 203 2.38 12.68 13.75
CA ASN A 203 3.77 12.22 13.74
C ASN A 203 4.49 12.58 15.05
N LEU A 204 4.38 13.83 15.49
CA LEU A 204 4.96 14.31 16.74
C LEU A 204 4.38 13.58 17.95
N TRP A 205 3.05 13.36 17.96
CA TRP A 205 2.41 12.59 19.03
C TRP A 205 2.90 11.14 19.07
N ASN A 206 2.97 10.46 17.92
CA ASN A 206 3.46 9.08 17.85
C ASN A 206 4.94 8.96 18.26
N ALA A 207 5.77 9.94 17.90
CA ALA A 207 7.15 10.02 18.36
C ALA A 207 7.21 10.15 19.89
N LYS A 208 6.43 11.08 20.46
CA LYS A 208 6.34 11.25 21.92
C LYS A 208 5.79 10.01 22.62
N LEU A 209 4.78 9.36 22.04
CA LEU A 209 4.20 8.13 22.55
C LEU A 209 5.25 7.01 22.64
N SER A 210 6.10 6.87 21.61
CA SER A 210 7.18 5.88 21.62
C SER A 210 8.21 6.13 22.72
N PHE A 211 8.51 7.41 23.01
CA PHE A 211 9.43 7.79 24.08
C PHE A 211 8.83 7.49 25.45
N LEU A 212 7.57 7.86 25.68
CA LEU A 212 6.87 7.56 26.93
C LEU A 212 6.71 6.06 27.15
N ALA A 213 6.41 5.30 26.10
CA ALA A 213 6.32 3.85 26.15
C ALA A 213 7.66 3.21 26.55
N LYS A 214 8.79 3.69 25.98
CA LYS A 214 10.13 3.24 26.36
C LYS A 214 10.47 3.58 27.80
N ALA A 215 10.20 4.82 28.23
CA ALA A 215 10.45 5.24 29.62
C ALA A 215 9.68 4.37 30.62
N GLN A 216 8.41 4.09 30.33
CA GLN A 216 7.58 3.22 31.18
C GLN A 216 8.04 1.75 31.13
N ALA A 217 8.46 1.26 29.96
CA ALA A 217 9.02 -0.08 29.84
C ALA A 217 10.31 -0.24 30.66
N SER A 218 11.20 0.75 30.64
CA SER A 218 12.43 0.74 31.46
C SER A 218 12.12 0.63 32.95
N LYS A 219 11.11 1.34 33.46
CA LYS A 219 10.68 1.22 34.87
C LYS A 219 10.22 -0.20 35.23
N VAL A 220 9.47 -0.84 34.33
CA VAL A 220 9.01 -2.23 34.53
C VAL A 220 10.19 -3.21 34.53
N ILE A 221 11.16 -3.02 33.63
CA ILE A 221 12.36 -3.85 33.58
C ILE A 221 13.20 -3.67 34.86
N GLU A 222 13.38 -2.44 35.34
CA GLU A 222 14.08 -2.16 36.60
C GLU A 222 13.39 -2.83 37.80
N GLN A 223 12.06 -2.87 37.83
CA GLN A 223 11.30 -3.61 38.85
C GLN A 223 11.59 -5.11 38.80
N ILE A 224 11.63 -5.71 37.61
CA ILE A 224 11.95 -7.13 37.43
C ILE A 224 13.39 -7.41 37.89
N GLU A 225 14.33 -6.53 37.54
CA GLU A 225 15.73 -6.64 37.96
C GLU A 225 15.84 -6.61 39.49
N LYS A 226 15.16 -5.68 40.17
CA LYS A 226 15.09 -5.63 41.64
C LYS A 226 14.50 -6.91 42.24
N ILE A 227 13.40 -7.45 41.69
CA ILE A 227 12.77 -8.69 42.18
C ILE A 227 13.67 -9.93 41.98
N SER A 228 14.54 -9.88 40.97
CA SER A 228 15.40 -10.99 40.59
C SER A 228 16.85 -10.83 41.07
N GLN A 229 17.15 -9.73 41.78
CA GLN A 229 18.47 -9.40 42.27
C GLN A 229 19.02 -10.50 43.17
N GLY A 230 20.25 -10.96 42.89
CA GLY A 230 20.91 -12.03 43.63
C GLY A 230 20.58 -13.47 43.18
N SER A 231 19.72 -13.66 42.17
CA SER A 231 19.43 -14.98 41.58
C SER A 231 20.30 -15.30 40.36
N ASN A 232 20.43 -16.59 40.01
CA ASN A 232 21.16 -17.03 38.81
C ASN A 232 20.49 -16.48 37.54
N VAL A 233 21.27 -16.17 36.50
CA VAL A 233 20.81 -15.59 35.22
C VAL A 233 19.63 -16.38 34.62
N THR A 234 19.67 -17.71 34.67
CA THR A 234 18.56 -18.55 34.18
C THR A 234 17.26 -18.32 34.95
N GLU A 235 17.34 -18.10 36.26
CA GLU A 235 16.18 -17.84 37.10
C GLU A 235 15.68 -16.39 36.95
N GLN A 236 16.59 -15.43 36.73
CA GLN A 236 16.22 -14.04 36.39
C GLN A 236 15.40 -13.99 35.10
N VAL A 237 15.84 -14.69 34.06
CA VAL A 237 15.14 -14.79 32.77
C VAL A 237 13.76 -15.43 32.96
N ARG A 238 13.67 -16.55 33.68
CA ARG A 238 12.40 -17.26 33.93
C ARG A 238 11.39 -16.39 34.70
N ARG A 239 11.85 -15.64 35.71
CA ARG A 239 11.00 -14.73 36.49
C ARG A 239 10.55 -13.54 35.67
N GLY A 240 11.45 -12.94 34.89
CA GLY A 240 11.13 -11.85 33.98
C GLY A 240 10.09 -12.25 32.93
N GLU A 241 10.24 -13.42 32.31
CA GLU A 241 9.26 -13.96 31.36
C GLU A 241 7.88 -14.13 32.02
N THR A 242 7.82 -14.76 33.19
CA THR A 242 6.57 -15.00 33.91
C THR A 242 5.88 -13.68 34.31
N TYR A 243 6.67 -12.69 34.72
CA TYR A 243 6.18 -11.35 35.08
C TYR A 243 5.59 -10.64 33.85
N LEU A 244 6.34 -10.58 32.75
CA LEU A 244 5.90 -9.92 31.52
C LEU A 244 4.68 -10.61 30.92
N ARG A 245 4.62 -11.94 30.98
CA ARG A 245 3.46 -12.72 30.51
C ARG A 245 2.18 -12.37 31.25
N LYS A 246 2.26 -12.14 32.56
CA LYS A 246 1.11 -11.72 33.39
C LYS A 246 0.74 -10.25 33.15
N MET A 247 1.73 -9.37 33.04
CA MET A 247 1.49 -7.93 32.85
C MET A 247 1.01 -7.58 31.43
N TYR A 248 1.47 -8.32 30.42
CA TYR A 248 1.15 -8.14 29.00
C TYR A 248 0.55 -9.43 28.38
N PRO A 249 -0.70 -9.78 28.69
CA PRO A 249 -1.29 -11.08 28.37
C PRO A 249 -1.40 -11.37 26.87
N ARG A 250 -1.52 -10.34 26.02
CA ARG A 250 -1.51 -10.52 24.55
C ARG A 250 -0.18 -11.05 24.02
N LEU A 251 0.94 -10.60 24.59
CA LEU A 251 2.27 -11.14 24.28
C LEU A 251 2.48 -12.53 24.89
N GLY A 252 1.67 -12.88 25.90
CA GLY A 252 1.65 -14.17 26.57
C GLY A 252 0.78 -15.26 25.94
N GLY A 253 0.18 -15.00 24.77
CA GLY A 253 -0.67 -15.94 24.03
C GLY A 253 -2.18 -15.77 24.21
N VAL A 254 -2.66 -14.77 24.95
CA VAL A 254 -4.09 -14.49 25.11
C VAL A 254 -4.57 -13.53 24.03
N VAL A 255 -5.27 -14.05 23.01
CA VAL A 255 -5.65 -13.27 21.81
C VAL A 255 -6.77 -12.24 22.10
N SER A 256 -7.66 -12.53 23.05
CA SER A 256 -8.76 -11.64 23.45
C SER A 256 -8.52 -11.02 24.83
N GLY A 257 -8.22 -9.72 24.89
CA GLY A 257 -8.02 -8.99 26.16
C GLY A 257 -7.35 -7.61 25.99
N HIS A 258 -7.15 -6.89 27.10
CA HIS A 258 -6.37 -5.64 27.14
C HIS A 258 -4.86 -5.90 26.98
N PHE A 259 -4.14 -4.93 26.41
CA PHE A 259 -2.69 -5.04 26.21
C PHE A 259 -1.91 -5.03 27.53
N ARG A 260 -2.43 -4.36 28.56
CA ARG A 260 -1.82 -4.27 29.89
C ARG A 260 -2.88 -4.56 30.95
N TYR A 261 -2.48 -5.29 31.98
CA TYR A 261 -3.32 -5.53 33.15
C TYR A 261 -3.02 -4.46 34.21
N HIS A 262 -3.90 -3.46 34.35
CA HIS A 262 -3.66 -2.26 35.17
C HIS A 262 -3.77 -2.48 36.68
N THR A 263 -4.39 -3.57 37.12
CA THR A 263 -4.68 -3.85 38.54
C THR A 263 -3.72 -4.86 39.17
N TRP A 264 -2.69 -5.30 38.45
CA TRP A 264 -1.74 -6.29 38.97
C TRP A 264 -0.48 -5.59 39.48
N ILE A 265 -0.33 -5.63 40.81
CA ILE A 265 0.87 -5.21 41.53
C ILE A 265 1.62 -6.50 41.91
N PRO A 266 2.94 -6.59 41.68
CA PRO A 266 3.70 -7.75 42.11
C PRO A 266 3.73 -7.86 43.64
N GLN A 267 3.57 -9.08 44.16
CA GLN A 267 3.70 -9.35 45.60
C GLN A 267 5.12 -8.97 46.06
N GLY A 268 5.21 -7.98 46.97
CA GLY A 268 6.47 -7.51 47.57
C GLY A 268 6.76 -6.00 47.45
N PHE A 269 5.86 -5.19 46.90
CA PHE A 269 6.00 -3.73 46.82
C PHE A 269 4.72 -3.05 47.35
N GLU A 270 4.72 -2.67 48.63
CA GLU A 270 3.92 -1.54 49.09
C GLU A 270 4.63 -0.26 48.61
N GLU A 271 3.87 0.68 48.05
CA GLU A 271 4.35 2.01 47.69
C GLU A 271 4.77 2.76 48.97
N THR A 272 6.04 2.66 49.35
CA THR A 272 6.63 3.62 50.29
C THR A 272 7.03 4.87 49.51
N GLY A 273 6.12 5.85 49.49
CA GLY A 273 6.37 7.16 48.89
C GLY A 273 5.11 7.91 48.52
N GLY A 274 4.14 7.98 49.43
CA GLY A 274 3.13 9.03 49.39
C GLY A 274 3.82 10.34 49.78
N GLU A 275 4.06 11.19 48.80
CA GLU A 275 4.11 12.63 49.03
C GLU A 275 2.79 13.19 48.51
N GLU A 276 2.07 13.74 49.47
CA GLU A 276 0.73 14.29 49.46
C GLU A 276 0.64 15.44 48.44
N ASP A 277 -0.11 15.26 47.35
CA ASP A 277 -0.74 16.37 46.65
C ASP A 277 -2.24 16.24 46.84
N ASP A 278 -2.71 16.97 47.85
CA ASP A 278 -4.11 17.17 48.19
C ASP A 278 -4.88 17.67 46.97
N THR A 279 -5.77 16.85 46.42
CA THR A 279 -7.21 17.14 46.43
C THR A 279 -8.03 16.06 45.70
N ASN A 280 -8.77 15.30 46.51
CA ASN A 280 -10.12 14.80 46.23
C ASN A 280 -10.38 13.95 44.97
N HIS A 281 -10.28 12.63 45.12
CA HIS A 281 -11.16 11.70 44.41
C HIS A 281 -11.89 10.77 45.40
N ALA A 282 -12.99 11.28 45.95
CA ALA A 282 -14.04 10.45 46.50
C ALA A 282 -15.06 10.15 45.39
N THR A 283 -15.38 8.86 45.27
CA THR A 283 -16.68 8.30 44.83
C THR A 283 -17.18 8.62 43.42
N ALA A 284 -17.36 7.57 42.60
CA ALA A 284 -18.53 7.52 41.73
C ALA A 284 -19.78 7.68 42.60
N PRO A 285 -20.74 8.58 42.29
CA PRO A 285 -21.82 8.16 41.39
C PRO A 285 -22.51 9.29 40.58
N THR A 286 -23.41 8.84 39.70
CA THR A 286 -24.67 9.47 39.27
C THR A 286 -24.68 10.67 38.31
N SER A 287 -25.49 10.44 37.28
CA SER A 287 -26.18 11.36 36.38
C SER A 287 -26.57 12.70 36.98
N GLN A 288 -26.53 13.74 36.14
CA GLN A 288 -27.00 15.14 36.30
C GLN A 288 -25.90 16.13 36.71
N LEU A 289 -25.31 16.83 35.73
CA LEU A 289 -25.28 18.30 35.69
C LEU A 289 -24.58 18.81 34.43
N LEU A 290 -25.42 19.14 33.44
CA LEU A 290 -25.40 20.37 32.65
C LEU A 290 -24.05 21.03 32.38
N ILE A 291 -23.43 20.70 31.24
CA ILE A 291 -22.56 21.64 30.53
C ILE A 291 -23.43 22.36 29.50
N ASN A 292 -23.62 23.65 29.76
CA ASN A 292 -24.21 24.64 28.89
C ASN A 292 -23.45 24.68 27.55
N SER A 293 -23.96 23.96 26.53
CA SER A 293 -23.35 23.86 25.21
C SER A 293 -23.60 25.12 24.39
N LYS A 294 -22.80 26.17 24.63
CA LYS A 294 -22.58 27.21 23.61
C LYS A 294 -21.65 26.64 22.54
N LYS A 295 -22.26 25.96 21.57
CA LYS A 295 -21.87 25.87 20.14
C LYS A 295 -20.36 25.84 19.85
N VAL A 296 -19.69 24.74 20.22
CA VAL A 296 -18.38 24.39 19.62
C VAL A 296 -18.64 23.35 18.54
N ARG A 297 -18.23 23.69 17.31
CA ARG A 297 -18.35 22.84 16.12
C ARG A 297 -17.56 21.55 16.35
N ASP A 298 -18.29 20.45 16.33
CA ASP A 298 -17.82 19.07 16.49
C ASP A 298 -16.87 18.69 15.35
N TYR A 299 -15.56 18.69 15.62
CA TYR A 299 -14.57 18.00 14.78
C TYR A 299 -14.46 16.57 15.30
N GLY A 300 -15.07 15.64 14.57
CA GLY A 300 -15.13 14.23 14.91
C GLY A 300 -13.73 13.63 15.11
N ILE A 301 -13.47 13.22 16.35
CA ILE A 301 -12.29 12.47 16.77
C ILE A 301 -12.28 11.14 16.02
N ARG A 302 -11.30 11.00 15.11
CA ARG A 302 -11.02 9.76 14.38
C ARG A 302 -10.26 8.81 15.31
N HIS A 303 -10.87 7.69 15.66
CA HIS A 303 -10.13 6.54 16.16
C HIS A 303 -9.33 5.93 15.01
N THR A 304 -8.02 6.13 15.02
CA THR A 304 -7.07 5.39 14.20
C THR A 304 -6.84 4.01 14.84
N THR A 305 -7.44 2.98 14.27
CA THR A 305 -6.96 1.61 14.46
C THR A 305 -5.71 1.46 13.61
N SER A 306 -4.54 1.55 14.24
CA SER A 306 -3.28 1.12 13.64
C SER A 306 -3.28 -0.41 13.54
N LEU A 307 -3.16 -0.92 12.32
CA LEU A 307 -2.53 -2.19 12.01
C LEU A 307 -1.38 -1.89 11.05
#